data_AF-A0A7L0M2V9-F1
#
_entry.id   AF-A0A7L0M2V9-F1
#
_cell.length_a   1.000
_cell.length_b   1.000
_cell.length_c   1.000
_cell.angle_alpha   90.00
_cell.angle_beta   90.00
_cell.angle_gamma   90.00
#
_symmetry.space_group_name_H-M   'P 1'
#
loop_
_entity.id
_entity.type
_entity.pdbx_description
1 polymer ?
#
loop_
_entity_poly.entity_id
_entity_poly.type
_entity_poly.pdbx_seq_one_letter_code
_entity_poly.pdbx_strand_id
1 'polypeptide(L)'
;LLFQHPGGEEVLLEQAGRDATESFEDVGHSSDAREMLKQYYIGEIHPVGATNTKPVHLYPCDAAQEVAPHSFWSTWLIPIFGALVLGLMYRYYMLDRRTS
;
A
#
# COMPACT_ATOMS: atom_id res chain seq x y z
N LEU A 1 -18.08 22.53 -0.77
CA LEU A 1 -18.13 21.09 -0.41
C LEU A 1 -17.21 20.83 0.76
N LEU A 2 -15.89 20.90 0.56
CA LEU A 2 -14.90 20.83 1.64
C LEU A 2 -14.96 22.06 2.58
N PHE A 3 -14.93 23.27 2.00
CA PHE A 3 -14.96 24.52 2.77
C PHE A 3 -16.31 24.91 3.40
N GLN A 4 -17.38 24.15 3.11
CA GLN A 4 -18.72 24.45 3.65
C GLN A 4 -19.09 23.57 4.84
N HIS A 5 -18.24 22.60 5.18
CA HIS A 5 -18.44 21.78 6.35
C HIS A 5 -18.07 22.57 7.61
N PRO A 6 -18.97 22.74 8.59
CA PRO A 6 -18.70 23.54 9.78
C PRO A 6 -17.52 23.03 10.62
N GLY A 7 -17.20 21.73 10.51
CA GLY A 7 -16.08 21.08 11.19
C GLY A 7 -14.76 21.10 10.43
N GLY A 8 -14.66 21.89 9.35
CA GLY A 8 -13.45 21.95 8.51
C GLY A 8 -13.42 20.89 7.40
N GLU A 9 -12.48 21.04 6.47
CA GLU A 9 -12.30 20.11 5.35
C GLU A 9 -11.42 18.91 5.70
N GLU A 10 -10.54 19.09 6.68
CA GLU A 10 -9.59 18.09 7.16
C GLU A 10 -10.28 16.79 7.55
N VAL A 11 -11.40 16.88 8.28
CA VAL A 11 -12.16 15.72 8.72
C VAL A 11 -12.82 14.96 7.55
N LEU A 12 -13.20 15.66 6.48
CA LEU A 12 -13.74 15.03 5.27
C LEU A 12 -12.64 14.37 4.44
N LEU A 13 -11.46 15.00 4.37
CA LEU A 13 -10.30 14.45 3.66
C LEU A 13 -9.74 13.23 4.38
N GLU A 14 -9.69 13.26 5.72
CA GLU A 14 -9.32 12.10 6.51
C GLU A 14 -10.25 10.92 6.23
N GLN A 15 -11.56 11.12 6.15
CA GLN A 15 -12.53 10.05 5.90
C GLN A 15 -12.78 9.73 4.41
N ALA A 16 -12.06 10.37 3.48
CA ALA A 16 -12.28 10.18 2.05
C ALA A 16 -11.98 8.73 1.60
N GLY A 17 -12.87 8.16 0.77
CA GLY A 17 -12.68 6.84 0.15
C GLY A 17 -12.96 5.64 1.08
N ARG A 18 -13.47 5.88 2.29
CA ARG A 18 -13.86 4.85 3.27
C ARG A 18 -15.28 5.09 3.79
N ASP A 19 -15.82 4.10 4.50
CA ASP A 19 -17.07 4.25 5.23
C ASP A 19 -16.83 5.13 6.47
N ALA A 20 -17.51 6.27 6.52
CA ALA A 20 -17.42 7.26 7.59
C ALA A 20 -18.64 7.24 8.54
N THR A 21 -19.49 6.21 8.45
CA THR A 21 -20.76 6.12 9.20
C THR A 21 -20.54 6.23 10.71
N GLU A 22 -19.57 5.51 11.27
CA GLU A 22 -19.24 5.56 12.70
C GLU A 22 -18.85 6.97 13.14
N SER A 23 -17.88 7.58 12.45
CA SER A 23 -17.42 8.95 12.77
C SER A 23 -18.53 9.99 12.63
N PHE A 24 -19.47 9.81 11.68
CA PHE A 24 -20.61 10.71 11.51
C PHE A 24 -21.63 10.59 12.67
N GLU A 25 -21.92 9.37 13.11
CA GLU A 25 -22.86 9.09 14.20
C GLU A 25 -22.27 9.47 15.57
N ASP A 26 -20.98 9.22 15.81
CA ASP A 26 -20.29 9.53 17.07
C ASP A 26 -20.29 11.03 17.40
N VAL A 27 -20.23 11.88 16.37
CA VAL A 27 -20.31 13.34 16.53
C VAL A 27 -21.74 13.80 16.88
N GLY A 28 -22.76 13.01 16.51
CA GLY A 28 -24.16 13.35 16.78
C GLY A 28 -24.69 14.49 15.90
N HIS A 29 -24.47 14.42 14.59
CA HIS A 29 -24.95 15.43 13.64
C HIS A 29 -26.48 15.63 13.70
N SER A 30 -26.91 16.89 13.54
CA SER A 30 -28.33 17.28 13.57
C SER A 30 -29.15 16.70 12.41
N SER A 31 -30.48 16.75 12.53
CA SER A 31 -31.40 16.34 11.46
C SER A 31 -31.19 17.13 10.16
N ASP A 32 -30.85 18.41 10.27
CA ASP A 32 -30.55 19.28 9.14
C ASP A 32 -29.27 18.84 8.41
N ALA A 33 -28.22 18.47 9.16
CA ALA A 33 -27.00 17.91 8.57
C ALA A 33 -27.28 16.59 7.83
N ARG A 34 -28.17 15.74 8.36
CA ARG A 34 -28.62 14.51 7.68
C ARG A 34 -29.45 14.81 6.43
N GLU A 35 -30.19 15.91 6.41
CA GLU A 35 -30.93 16.34 5.22
C GLU A 35 -29.98 16.86 4.14
N MET A 36 -28.97 17.66 4.51
CA MET A 36 -27.91 18.08 3.59
C MET A 36 -27.14 16.88 3.00
N LEU A 37 -26.87 15.84 3.79
CA LEU A 37 -26.17 14.62 3.32
C LEU A 37 -26.90 13.98 2.11
N LYS A 38 -28.24 14.00 2.09
CA LYS A 38 -29.03 13.47 0.96
C LYS A 38 -28.80 14.21 -0.35
N GLN A 39 -28.46 15.50 -0.30
CA GLN A 39 -28.19 16.31 -1.50
C GLN A 39 -26.90 15.89 -2.20
N TYR A 40 -25.98 15.27 -1.46
CA TYR A 40 -24.69 14.79 -1.96
C TYR A 40 -24.66 13.29 -2.24
N TYR A 41 -25.81 12.63 -2.16
CA TYR A 41 -25.93 11.21 -2.45
C TYR A 41 -25.78 10.94 -3.95
N ILE A 42 -24.77 10.15 -4.32
CA ILE A 42 -24.47 9.80 -5.72
C ILE A 42 -24.80 8.34 -6.07
N GLY A 43 -25.04 7.48 -5.08
CA GLY A 43 -25.36 6.06 -5.26
C GLY A 43 -24.91 5.18 -4.10
N GLU A 44 -25.20 3.90 -4.20
CA GLU A 44 -24.77 2.87 -3.23
C GLU A 44 -23.46 2.20 -3.66
N ILE A 45 -22.69 1.76 -2.67
CA ILE A 45 -21.55 0.88 -2.91
C ILE A 45 -22.09 -0.48 -3.38
N HIS A 46 -21.48 -1.05 -4.42
CA HIS A 46 -21.84 -2.38 -4.89
C HIS A 46 -21.65 -3.38 -3.74
N PRO A 47 -22.62 -4.29 -3.49
CA PRO A 47 -22.48 -5.32 -2.47
C PRO A 47 -21.43 -6.34 -2.92
N VAL A 48 -20.15 -6.00 -2.79
CA VAL A 48 -19.05 -6.95 -2.85
C VAL A 48 -19.12 -7.73 -1.55
N GLY A 49 -19.57 -8.98 -1.66
CA GLY A 49 -19.95 -9.80 -0.53
C GLY A 49 -18.92 -9.85 0.59
N ALA A 50 -19.44 -10.07 1.79
CA ALA A 50 -18.77 -10.56 3.00
C ALA A 50 -18.05 -11.93 2.80
N THR A 51 -17.64 -12.27 1.58
CA THR A 51 -16.89 -13.48 1.22
C THR A 51 -15.99 -13.19 0.03
N ASN A 52 -14.68 -13.27 0.25
CA ASN A 52 -13.60 -13.36 -0.74
C ASN A 52 -13.49 -12.21 -1.75
N THR A 53 -12.67 -11.23 -1.36
CA THR A 53 -11.98 -10.27 -2.21
C THR A 53 -11.42 -10.93 -3.48
N LYS A 54 -12.10 -10.76 -4.62
CA LYS A 54 -11.38 -10.67 -5.89
C LYS A 54 -11.00 -9.19 -6.03
N PRO A 55 -9.71 -8.84 -6.10
CA PRO A 55 -9.33 -7.46 -6.23
C PRO A 55 -9.96 -6.92 -7.51
N VAL A 56 -10.82 -5.91 -7.35
CA VAL A 56 -11.26 -5.07 -8.46
C VAL A 56 -9.99 -4.51 -9.07
N HIS A 57 -9.72 -4.86 -10.32
CA HIS A 57 -8.60 -4.33 -11.09
C HIS A 57 -8.92 -2.86 -11.45
N LEU A 58 -8.84 -1.99 -10.44
CA LEU A 58 -8.72 -0.56 -10.63
C LEU A 58 -7.39 -0.37 -11.36
N TYR A 59 -7.44 0.11 -12.60
CA TYR A 59 -6.25 0.55 -13.31
C TYR A 59 -5.53 1.58 -12.42
N PRO A 60 -4.29 1.33 -11.97
CA PRO A 60 -3.54 2.33 -11.25
C PRO A 60 -3.24 3.48 -12.21
N CYS A 61 -3.86 4.63 -11.98
CA CYS A 61 -3.39 5.88 -12.55
C CYS A 61 -2.26 6.38 -11.65
N ASP A 62 -1.10 5.73 -11.75
CA ASP A 62 0.19 6.23 -11.33
C ASP A 62 1.24 5.31 -11.96
N ALA A 63 2.13 5.88 -12.76
CA ALA A 63 3.35 5.21 -13.21
C ALA A 63 4.30 5.04 -12.02
N ALA A 64 3.90 4.25 -11.03
CA ALA A 64 4.77 3.71 -10.02
C ALA A 64 5.50 2.53 -10.67
N GLN A 65 6.74 2.79 -11.05
CA GLN A 65 7.74 1.80 -11.40
C GLN A 65 7.64 0.63 -10.42
N GLU A 66 7.09 -0.51 -10.89
CA GLU A 66 7.02 -1.74 -10.11
C GLU A 66 8.44 -2.23 -9.85
N VAL A 67 9.06 -1.76 -8.77
CA VAL A 67 10.21 -2.42 -8.19
C VAL A 67 9.66 -3.65 -7.51
N ALA A 68 9.59 -4.75 -8.27
CA ALA A 68 9.25 -6.07 -7.75
C ALA A 68 9.93 -6.28 -6.39
N PRO A 69 9.22 -6.79 -5.36
CA PRO A 69 9.82 -7.01 -4.05
C PRO A 69 11.02 -7.93 -4.23
N HIS A 70 12.22 -7.37 -4.03
CA HIS A 70 13.48 -8.09 -4.12
C HIS A 70 13.37 -9.29 -3.17
N SER A 71 13.32 -10.49 -3.74
CA SER A 71 13.13 -11.70 -2.95
C SER A 71 14.28 -11.81 -1.95
N PHE A 72 13.95 -11.95 -0.67
CA PHE A 72 14.87 -12.02 0.47
C PHE A 72 16.09 -12.94 0.23
N TRP A 73 15.88 -14.00 -0.55
CA TRP A 73 16.89 -14.98 -0.92
C TRP A 73 18.00 -14.42 -1.84
N SER A 74 17.67 -13.48 -2.73
CA SER A 74 18.59 -12.88 -3.71
C SER A 74 19.61 -11.95 -3.03
N THR A 75 19.15 -11.14 -2.08
CA THR A 75 19.98 -10.17 -1.35
C THR A 75 21.07 -10.84 -0.52
N TRP A 76 20.84 -12.06 -0.03
CA TRP A 76 21.80 -12.77 0.82
C TRP A 76 22.61 -13.82 0.05
N LEU A 77 22.00 -14.62 -0.82
CA LEU A 77 22.72 -15.71 -1.46
C LEU A 77 23.75 -15.26 -2.50
N ILE A 78 23.42 -14.28 -3.32
CA ILE A 78 24.30 -13.84 -4.41
C ILE A 78 25.64 -13.33 -3.86
N PRO A 79 25.68 -12.42 -2.86
CA PRO A 79 26.97 -11.97 -2.32
C PRO A 79 27.73 -13.06 -1.57
N ILE A 80 27.02 -13.95 -0.84
CA ILE A 80 27.66 -15.08 -0.14
C ILE A 80 28.31 -16.05 -1.14
N PHE A 81 27.60 -16.37 -2.22
CA PHE A 81 28.13 -17.24 -3.26
C PHE A 81 29.33 -16.61 -3.98
N GLY A 82 29.26 -15.32 -4.30
CA GLY A 82 30.39 -14.57 -4.88
C GLY A 82 31.63 -14.59 -3.99
N ALA A 83 31.45 -14.36 -2.67
CA ALA A 83 32.55 -14.38 -1.71
C ALA A 83 33.18 -15.78 -1.58
N LEU A 84 32.38 -16.85 -1.60
CA LEU A 84 32.87 -18.23 -1.56
C LEU A 84 33.70 -18.59 -2.80
N VAL A 85 33.22 -18.24 -3.99
CA VAL A 85 33.94 -18.50 -5.25
C VAL A 85 35.26 -17.74 -5.29
N LEU A 86 35.23 -16.44 -4.95
CA LEU A 86 36.44 -15.62 -4.92
C LEU A 86 37.46 -16.11 -3.87
N GLY A 87 36.97 -16.53 -2.69
CA GLY A 87 37.79 -17.11 -1.63
C GLY A 87 38.41 -18.45 -2.04
N LEU A 88 37.66 -19.36 -2.67
CA LEU A 88 38.18 -20.63 -3.19
C LEU A 88 39.20 -20.42 -4.31
N MET A 89 38.95 -19.48 -5.22
CA MET A 89 39.88 -19.12 -6.30
C MET A 89 41.17 -18.52 -5.73
N TYR A 90 41.06 -17.59 -4.77
CA TYR A 90 42.22 -17.03 -4.08
C TYR A 90 43.00 -18.10 -3.33
N ARG A 91 42.32 -19.03 -2.65
CA ARG A 91 42.97 -20.17 -1.97
C ARG A 91 43.68 -21.07 -2.96
N TYR A 92 43.05 -21.41 -4.09
CA TYR A 92 43.68 -22.19 -5.16
C TYR A 92 44.94 -21.50 -5.68
N TYR A 93 44.83 -20.22 -6.01
CA TYR A 93 45.96 -19.43 -6.53
C TYR A 93 47.09 -19.23 -5.51
N MET A 94 46.75 -19.07 -4.24
CA MET A 94 47.74 -18.99 -3.15
C MET A 94 48.41 -20.33 -2.86
N LEU A 95 47.70 -21.45 -3.06
CA LEU A 95 48.30 -22.79 -2.97
C LEU A 95 49.23 -23.05 -4.17
N ASP A 96 48.81 -22.66 -5.37
CA ASP A 96 49.61 -22.77 -6.61
C ASP A 96 50.90 -21.93 -6.51
N ARG A 97 50.82 -20.72 -5.94
CA ARG A 97 52.00 -19.88 -5.64
C ARG A 97 52.92 -20.43 -4.55
N ARG A 98 52.50 -21.41 -3.75
CA ARG A 98 53.36 -22.08 -2.75
C ARG A 98 54.05 -23.31 -3.31
N THR A 99 53.58 -23.86 -4.42
CA THR A 99 54.09 -25.10 -5.03
C THR A 99 55.03 -24.87 -6.21
N SER A 100 55.34 -23.61 -6.55
CA SER A 100 56.33 -23.21 -7.56
C SER A 100 57.51 -22.52 -6.92
#